data_AF-A0AAE0LVM1-F1
#
_entry.id   AF-A0AAE0LVM1-F1
#
_cell.length_a   1.000
_cell.length_b   1.000
_cell.length_c   1.000
_cell.angle_alpha   90.00
_cell.angle_beta   90.00
_cell.angle_gamma   90.00
#
_symmetry.space_group_name_H-M   'P 1'
#
loop_
_entity.id
_entity.type
_entity.pdbx_description
1 polymer ?
#
loop_
_entity_poly.entity_id
_entity_poly.type
_entity_poly.pdbx_seq_one_letter_code
_entity_poly.pdbx_strand_id
1 'polypeptide(L)'
;MPAPLPPVVAATSPGFGQGAISFLHPGYNEPVNVLFHMPRVDRVPSVAASNEPLQFGVHHRTALAACQIVANNTFDGFLALEKTGAQRVDTSVPPDGILMASEYYFIVPSSPVSTSNPSIRPSAASAGGFAHDIHKYPIVPSFSDWQFPHSRIPDFWPRHDQPLPPPSPAQLVCAVTGYTWAVQHAHLVPSNERDWFVRNGMSRYGVETVVDIDDPANCIPLKSDIHMCLDSWAFVIVPKPPEALSTTCSHGIGANPPHNSVPSPVGGTQQAEYAVHILAGKVRA
;
A
#
# COMPACT_ATOMS: atom_id res chain seq x y z
N MET A 1 1.68 -3.45 30.24
CA MET A 1 1.91 -2.82 28.92
C MET A 1 1.18 -1.48 28.90
N PRO A 2 1.77 -0.41 28.35
CA PRO A 2 1.06 0.86 28.20
C PRO A 2 -0.15 0.67 27.27
N ALA A 3 -1.22 1.44 27.51
CA ALA A 3 -2.43 1.39 26.70
C ALA A 3 -2.13 1.86 25.25
N PRO A 4 -2.78 1.27 24.23
CA PRO A 4 -2.61 1.71 22.85
C PRO A 4 -3.05 3.17 22.68
N LEU A 5 -2.19 3.95 22.00
CA LEU A 5 -2.41 5.37 21.72
C LEU A 5 -3.38 5.53 20.53
N PRO A 6 -4.25 6.57 20.56
CA PRO A 6 -5.11 6.88 19.43
C PRO A 6 -4.30 7.25 18.18
N PRO A 7 -4.85 7.05 16.96
CA PRO A 7 -4.25 7.58 15.75
C PRO A 7 -4.00 9.09 15.91
N VAL A 8 -2.84 9.55 15.46
CA VAL A 8 -2.56 10.98 15.33
C VAL A 8 -3.58 11.54 14.35
N VAL A 9 -4.30 12.59 14.76
CA VAL A 9 -5.35 13.20 13.93
C VAL A 9 -4.72 13.61 12.60
N ALA A 10 -5.03 12.86 11.54
CA ALA A 10 -4.72 13.28 10.18
C ALA A 10 -5.41 14.62 9.97
N ALA A 11 -4.63 15.71 9.84
CA ALA A 11 -5.18 17.02 9.58
C ALA A 11 -6.11 16.91 8.37
N THR A 12 -7.38 17.27 8.54
CA THR A 12 -8.33 17.42 7.45
C THR A 12 -7.73 18.41 6.48
N SER A 13 -7.12 17.90 5.41
CA SER A 13 -6.73 18.74 4.29
C SER A 13 -8.01 19.36 3.73
N PRO A 14 -8.11 20.69 3.63
CA PRO A 14 -9.24 21.33 2.99
C PRO A 14 -9.13 21.02 1.48
N GLY A 15 -9.81 19.96 1.02
CA GLY A 15 -9.82 19.62 -0.40
C GLY A 15 -10.32 18.23 -0.80
N PHE A 16 -10.32 17.21 0.09
CA PHE A 16 -10.73 15.84 -0.30
C PHE A 16 -12.22 15.53 -0.05
N GLY A 17 -13.10 16.52 -0.18
CA GLY A 17 -14.55 16.29 -0.10
C GLY A 17 -15.02 15.40 -1.25
N GLN A 18 -15.67 14.27 -0.93
CA GLN A 18 -16.27 13.26 -1.82
C GLN A 18 -15.32 12.32 -2.60
N GLY A 19 -14.03 12.65 -2.75
CA GLY A 19 -13.10 11.89 -3.59
C GLY A 19 -12.28 10.78 -2.91
N ALA A 20 -12.39 10.60 -1.60
CA ALA A 20 -11.55 9.67 -0.83
C ALA A 20 -12.37 8.63 -0.05
N ILE A 21 -11.70 7.55 0.36
CA ILE A 21 -12.21 6.50 1.24
C ILE A 21 -11.50 6.63 2.58
N SER A 22 -12.26 6.63 3.68
CA SER A 22 -11.74 6.64 5.05
C SER A 22 -11.52 5.21 5.56
N PHE A 23 -10.36 4.96 6.15
CA PHE A 23 -10.07 3.70 6.84
C PHE A 23 -10.03 3.95 8.33
N LEU A 24 -10.82 3.17 9.07
CA LEU A 24 -11.17 3.46 10.46
C LEU A 24 -10.73 2.33 11.39
N HIS A 25 -10.40 2.72 12.61
CA HIS A 25 -10.05 1.85 13.71
C HIS A 25 -11.28 1.54 14.57
N PRO A 26 -11.67 0.27 14.76
CA PRO A 26 -12.90 -0.13 15.45
C PRO A 26 -12.89 0.09 16.97
N GLY A 27 -11.74 0.11 17.64
CA GLY A 27 -11.65 0.36 19.09
C GLY A 27 -11.70 1.83 19.53
N TYR A 28 -11.63 2.79 18.60
CA TYR A 28 -11.69 4.23 18.91
C TYR A 28 -13.06 4.80 18.53
N ASN A 29 -13.44 5.91 19.17
CA ASN A 29 -14.65 6.65 18.80
C ASN A 29 -14.28 7.81 17.87
N GLU A 30 -15.23 8.23 17.05
CA GLU A 30 -15.08 9.44 16.24
C GLU A 30 -14.79 10.67 17.12
N PRO A 31 -13.99 11.63 16.62
CA PRO A 31 -13.32 11.66 15.31
C PRO A 31 -11.92 11.00 15.30
N VAL A 32 -11.49 10.44 16.43
CA VAL A 32 -10.12 9.90 16.60
C VAL A 32 -10.00 8.43 16.19
N ASN A 33 -10.97 7.90 15.46
CA ASN A 33 -10.96 6.55 14.91
C ASN A 33 -10.41 6.49 13.48
N VAL A 34 -10.09 7.61 12.85
CA VAL A 34 -9.54 7.61 11.48
C VAL A 34 -8.07 7.19 11.49
N LEU A 35 -7.73 6.15 10.72
CA LEU A 35 -6.35 5.74 10.48
C LEU A 35 -5.71 6.61 9.39
N PHE A 36 -6.33 6.63 8.22
CA PHE A 36 -5.90 7.40 7.05
C PHE A 36 -7.03 7.46 6.01
N HIS A 37 -6.80 8.25 4.96
CA HIS A 37 -7.68 8.33 3.80
C HIS A 37 -6.91 7.91 2.55
N MET A 38 -7.59 7.30 1.58
CA MET A 38 -7.03 7.05 0.25
C MET A 38 -7.89 7.68 -0.84
N PRO A 39 -7.28 8.38 -1.83
CA PRO A 39 -8.01 8.92 -2.96
C PRO A 39 -8.51 7.80 -3.87
N ARG A 40 -9.68 8.02 -4.48
CA ARG A 40 -10.27 7.10 -5.45
C ARG A 40 -9.57 7.23 -6.81
N VAL A 41 -8.53 6.43 -7.02
CA VAL A 41 -7.69 6.48 -8.24
C VAL A 41 -7.77 5.22 -9.09
N ASP A 42 -8.43 4.18 -8.60
CA ASP A 42 -8.54 2.90 -9.29
C ASP A 42 -9.84 2.82 -10.09
N ARG A 43 -9.73 2.68 -11.41
CA ARG A 43 -10.90 2.63 -12.29
C ARG A 43 -11.70 1.36 -12.06
N VAL A 44 -13.02 1.52 -11.89
CA VAL A 44 -13.95 0.39 -11.89
C VAL A 44 -14.10 -0.13 -13.32
N PRO A 45 -13.89 -1.43 -13.57
CA PRO A 45 -14.19 -2.03 -14.87
C PRO A 45 -15.66 -1.79 -15.23
N SER A 46 -15.91 -0.97 -16.25
CA SER A 46 -17.26 -0.72 -16.74
C SER A 46 -17.58 -1.70 -17.86
N VAL A 47 -18.79 -2.26 -17.83
CA VAL A 47 -19.36 -2.96 -18.97
C VAL A 47 -19.57 -1.95 -20.09
N ALA A 48 -18.90 -2.17 -21.22
CA ALA A 48 -18.66 -1.26 -22.35
C ALA A 48 -19.90 -0.69 -23.07
N ALA A 49 -21.11 -0.84 -22.51
CA ALA A 49 -22.38 -0.45 -23.12
C ALA A 49 -23.18 0.59 -22.30
N SER A 50 -22.65 1.11 -21.19
CA SER A 50 -23.37 2.07 -20.37
C SER A 50 -22.79 3.48 -20.51
N ASN A 51 -23.65 4.49 -20.73
CA ASN A 51 -23.30 5.91 -20.64
C ASN A 51 -23.07 6.36 -19.17
N GLU A 52 -22.79 5.41 -18.28
CA GLU A 52 -22.55 5.71 -16.87
C GLU A 52 -21.22 6.44 -16.71
N PRO A 53 -21.15 7.42 -15.80
CA PRO A 53 -19.92 8.15 -15.53
C PRO A 53 -18.82 7.17 -15.09
N LEU A 54 -17.57 7.48 -15.47
CA LEU A 54 -16.41 6.71 -15.01
C LEU A 54 -16.38 6.70 -13.48
N GLN A 55 -16.38 5.50 -12.92
CA GLN A 55 -16.30 5.31 -11.48
C GLN A 55 -14.88 4.96 -11.07
N PHE A 56 -14.46 5.49 -9.93
CA PHE A 56 -13.16 5.24 -9.33
C PHE A 56 -13.33 4.84 -7.86
N GLY A 57 -12.47 3.94 -7.42
CA GLY A 57 -12.39 3.48 -6.04
C GLY A 57 -10.94 3.27 -5.62
N VAL A 58 -10.74 2.39 -4.65
CA VAL A 58 -9.42 2.01 -4.15
C VAL A 58 -9.25 0.50 -4.29
N HIS A 59 -8.13 0.06 -4.84
CA HIS A 59 -7.78 -1.35 -4.98
C HIS A 59 -7.75 -2.03 -3.60
N HIS A 60 -8.55 -3.09 -3.44
CA HIS A 60 -8.82 -3.70 -2.14
C HIS A 60 -7.54 -4.19 -1.44
N ARG A 61 -6.68 -4.95 -2.12
CA ARG A 61 -5.43 -5.45 -1.54
C ARG A 61 -4.48 -4.31 -1.12
N THR A 62 -4.46 -3.20 -1.85
CA THR A 62 -3.64 -2.03 -1.51
C THR A 62 -4.14 -1.37 -0.23
N ALA A 63 -5.44 -1.14 -0.12
CA ALA A 63 -6.06 -0.60 1.09
C ALA A 63 -5.84 -1.52 2.31
N LEU A 64 -6.03 -2.82 2.12
CA LEU A 64 -5.82 -3.82 3.17
C LEU A 64 -4.36 -3.82 3.64
N ALA A 65 -3.39 -3.86 2.72
CA ALA A 65 -1.97 -3.84 3.05
C ALA A 65 -1.59 -2.59 3.85
N ALA A 66 -2.09 -1.42 3.46
CA ALA A 66 -1.84 -0.17 4.19
C ALA A 66 -2.40 -0.24 5.62
N CYS A 67 -3.62 -0.76 5.80
CA CYS A 67 -4.19 -0.95 7.14
C CYS A 67 -3.35 -1.90 8.00
N GLN A 68 -2.89 -3.02 7.42
CA GLN A 68 -2.06 -4.01 8.09
C GLN A 68 -0.71 -3.42 8.52
N ILE A 69 -0.07 -2.59 7.68
CA ILE A 69 1.19 -1.88 8.00
C ILE A 69 0.97 -0.89 9.16
N VAL A 70 -0.05 -0.04 9.06
CA VAL A 70 -0.39 0.97 10.09
C VAL A 70 -0.71 0.29 11.42
N ALA A 71 -1.37 -0.87 11.39
CA ALA A 71 -1.63 -1.72 12.54
C ALA A 71 -0.41 -2.59 12.94
N ASN A 72 0.81 -2.13 12.69
CA ASN A 72 2.05 -2.80 13.06
C ASN A 72 2.24 -4.21 12.46
N ASN A 73 2.08 -4.32 11.13
CA ASN A 73 2.23 -5.57 10.36
C ASN A 73 1.25 -6.67 10.80
N THR A 74 0.01 -6.30 11.13
CA THR A 74 -1.06 -7.24 11.52
C THR A 74 -1.70 -7.83 10.26
N PHE A 75 -0.97 -8.74 9.58
CA PHE A 75 -1.35 -9.29 8.28
C PHE A 75 -2.51 -10.30 8.30
N ASP A 76 -3.03 -10.64 9.47
CA ASP A 76 -4.22 -11.47 9.70
C ASP A 76 -5.52 -10.66 9.83
N GLY A 77 -5.43 -9.34 9.80
CA GLY A 77 -6.60 -8.45 9.79
C GLY A 77 -7.37 -8.42 8.46
N PHE A 78 -8.60 -7.93 8.51
CA PHE A 78 -9.50 -7.81 7.35
C PHE A 78 -10.28 -6.49 7.37
N LEU A 79 -10.80 -6.08 6.21
CA LEU A 79 -11.69 -4.92 6.10
C LEU A 79 -13.15 -5.34 6.30
N ALA A 80 -13.91 -4.49 6.99
CA ALA A 80 -15.35 -4.63 7.19
C ALA A 80 -16.09 -3.32 6.93
N LEU A 81 -17.38 -3.40 6.63
CA LEU A 81 -18.25 -2.23 6.47
C LEU A 81 -18.78 -1.71 7.82
N GLU A 82 -18.70 -2.52 8.87
CA GLU A 82 -19.19 -2.19 10.20
C GLU A 82 -18.12 -2.36 11.27
N LYS A 83 -18.20 -1.52 12.31
CA LYS A 83 -17.29 -1.49 13.47
C LYS A 83 -17.16 -2.85 14.19
N THR A 84 -18.20 -3.67 14.13
CA THR A 84 -18.26 -5.01 14.74
C THR A 84 -17.44 -6.06 14.00
N GLY A 85 -17.12 -5.81 12.72
CA GLY A 85 -16.51 -6.78 11.82
C GLY A 85 -17.45 -7.85 11.26
N ALA A 86 -18.77 -7.74 11.48
CA ALA A 86 -19.73 -8.73 11.00
C ALA A 86 -19.82 -8.81 9.47
N GLN A 87 -19.79 -7.66 8.80
CA GLN A 87 -19.85 -7.57 7.34
C GLN A 87 -18.44 -7.43 6.75
N ARG A 88 -17.74 -8.56 6.58
CA ARG A 88 -16.42 -8.61 5.95
C ARG A 88 -16.50 -8.21 4.48
N VAL A 89 -15.49 -7.49 4.01
CA VAL A 89 -15.43 -7.01 2.61
C VAL A 89 -14.98 -8.12 1.66
N ASP A 90 -14.12 -9.03 2.11
CA ASP A 90 -13.60 -10.14 1.29
C ASP A 90 -14.68 -11.15 0.86
N THR A 91 -15.86 -11.16 1.50
CA THR A 91 -16.99 -11.98 1.07
C THR A 91 -17.73 -11.41 -0.14
N SER A 92 -17.56 -10.12 -0.44
CA SER A 92 -18.29 -9.42 -1.53
C SER A 92 -17.37 -8.79 -2.57
N VAL A 93 -16.16 -8.37 -2.18
CA VAL A 93 -15.15 -7.78 -3.06
C VAL A 93 -13.89 -8.63 -2.98
N PRO A 94 -13.43 -9.24 -4.10
CA PRO A 94 -12.21 -10.02 -4.10
C PRO A 94 -10.98 -9.14 -3.79
N PRO A 95 -9.83 -9.71 -3.40
CA PRO A 95 -8.62 -8.95 -3.08
C PRO A 95 -8.16 -7.99 -4.18
N ASP A 96 -8.33 -8.37 -5.44
CA ASP A 96 -7.93 -7.53 -6.58
C ASP A 96 -9.12 -6.70 -7.16
N GLY A 97 -10.22 -6.65 -6.41
CA GLY A 97 -11.39 -5.82 -6.70
C GLY A 97 -11.23 -4.37 -6.25
N ILE A 98 -12.24 -3.54 -6.58
CA ILE A 98 -12.25 -2.11 -6.28
C ILE A 98 -13.24 -1.80 -5.15
N LEU A 99 -12.75 -1.18 -4.10
CA LEU A 99 -13.53 -0.69 -2.96
C LEU A 99 -14.27 0.59 -3.33
N MET A 100 -15.58 0.61 -3.07
CA MET A 100 -16.46 1.72 -3.48
C MET A 100 -17.14 2.46 -2.34
N ALA A 101 -17.37 1.84 -1.17
CA ALA A 101 -17.92 2.53 -0.01
C ALA A 101 -17.03 3.71 0.44
N SER A 102 -17.62 4.66 1.17
CA SER A 102 -16.91 5.84 1.67
C SER A 102 -16.02 5.52 2.86
N GLU A 103 -16.32 4.45 3.61
CA GLU A 103 -15.65 4.13 4.86
C GLU A 103 -15.52 2.61 5.01
N TYR A 104 -14.41 2.19 5.62
CA TYR A 104 -14.17 0.81 6.01
C TYR A 104 -13.49 0.75 7.38
N TYR A 105 -13.80 -0.28 8.16
CA TYR A 105 -13.14 -0.58 9.42
C TYR A 105 -12.09 -1.67 9.21
N PHE A 106 -10.88 -1.46 9.71
CA PHE A 106 -9.86 -2.52 9.77
C PHE A 106 -10.01 -3.30 11.06
N ILE A 107 -10.38 -4.58 10.94
CA ILE A 107 -10.63 -5.46 12.06
C ILE A 107 -9.44 -6.41 12.21
N VAL A 108 -8.85 -6.41 13.40
CA VAL A 108 -7.86 -7.39 13.80
C VAL A 108 -8.58 -8.48 14.61
N PRO A 109 -8.59 -9.74 14.14
CA PRO A 109 -9.07 -10.85 14.96
C PRO A 109 -8.27 -10.86 16.26
N SER A 110 -8.94 -10.80 17.40
CA SER A 110 -8.25 -11.03 18.67
C SER A 110 -7.63 -12.42 18.60
N SER A 111 -6.30 -12.52 18.72
CA SER A 111 -5.64 -13.82 18.89
C SER A 111 -6.37 -14.55 20.01
N PRO A 112 -6.80 -15.82 19.82
CA PRO A 112 -7.39 -16.57 20.92
C PRO A 112 -6.33 -16.59 22.01
N VAL A 113 -6.59 -15.84 23.09
CA VAL A 113 -5.69 -15.71 24.24
C VAL A 113 -5.14 -17.10 24.52
N SER A 114 -3.83 -17.26 24.36
CA SER A 114 -3.11 -18.43 24.81
C SER A 114 -3.30 -18.48 26.33
N THR A 115 -4.41 -19.07 26.74
CA THR A 115 -4.67 -19.44 28.13
C THR A 115 -3.78 -20.64 28.37
N SER A 116 -2.51 -20.37 28.66
CA SER A 116 -1.54 -21.36 29.14
C SER A 116 -1.88 -21.88 30.55
N ASN A 117 -3.16 -21.85 30.94
CA ASN A 117 -3.63 -22.44 32.17
C ASN A 117 -5.03 -23.05 31.96
N PRO A 118 -5.15 -24.36 31.71
CA PRO A 118 -6.43 -25.04 31.51
C PRO A 118 -7.28 -25.17 32.79
N SER A 119 -6.86 -24.56 33.90
CA SER A 119 -7.55 -24.66 35.20
C SER A 119 -8.50 -23.52 35.53
N ILE A 120 -8.57 -22.46 34.71
CA ILE A 120 -9.56 -21.38 34.90
C ILE A 120 -10.64 -21.54 33.83
N ARG A 121 -11.73 -22.23 34.20
CA ARG A 121 -13.00 -22.13 33.46
C ARG A 121 -13.29 -20.63 33.27
N PRO A 122 -13.61 -20.15 32.06
CA PRO A 122 -14.15 -18.81 31.91
C PRO A 122 -15.50 -18.82 32.64
N SER A 123 -15.51 -18.25 33.85
CA SER A 123 -16.75 -17.98 34.55
C SER A 123 -17.50 -16.98 33.71
N ALA A 124 -18.72 -17.33 33.30
CA ALA A 124 -19.66 -16.45 32.61
C ALA A 124 -19.95 -15.13 33.37
N ALA A 125 -19.38 -14.94 34.56
CA ALA A 125 -19.51 -13.76 35.41
C ALA A 125 -18.47 -12.64 35.17
N SER A 126 -17.51 -12.77 34.24
CA SER A 126 -16.69 -11.63 33.81
C SER A 126 -17.17 -10.96 32.51
N ALA A 127 -18.38 -11.29 32.05
CA ALA A 127 -19.08 -10.60 30.96
C ALA A 127 -19.50 -9.14 31.30
N GLY A 128 -19.01 -8.59 32.41
CA GLY A 128 -19.13 -7.19 32.80
C GLY A 128 -17.88 -6.33 32.54
N GLY A 129 -16.80 -6.91 32.00
CA GLY A 129 -15.67 -6.15 31.49
C GLY A 129 -15.99 -5.64 30.08
N PHE A 130 -16.13 -4.33 29.94
CA PHE A 130 -16.63 -3.63 28.76
C PHE A 130 -16.22 -4.26 27.42
N ALA A 131 -17.21 -4.70 26.63
CA ALA A 131 -17.06 -5.15 25.23
C ALA A 131 -16.43 -4.10 24.28
N HIS A 132 -16.09 -2.92 24.80
CA HIS A 132 -15.58 -1.76 24.07
C HIS A 132 -14.08 -1.86 23.74
N ASP A 133 -13.32 -2.75 24.39
CA ASP A 133 -11.86 -2.89 24.21
C ASP A 133 -11.42 -4.04 23.28
N ILE A 134 -12.36 -4.89 22.82
CA ILE A 134 -12.05 -6.15 22.09
C ILE A 134 -11.34 -5.89 20.74
N HIS A 135 -11.52 -4.70 20.17
CA HIS A 135 -10.94 -4.34 18.87
C HIS A 135 -9.88 -3.23 18.96
N LYS A 136 -9.28 -3.02 20.14
CA LYS A 136 -8.26 -1.97 20.31
C LYS A 136 -6.85 -2.50 20.08
N TYR A 137 -6.31 -2.28 18.89
CA TYR A 137 -4.94 -2.65 18.53
C TYR A 137 -4.01 -1.41 18.51
N PRO A 138 -2.69 -1.59 18.75
CA PRO A 138 -1.75 -0.49 18.64
C PRO A 138 -1.57 -0.06 17.18
N ILE A 139 -1.41 1.25 16.99
CA ILE A 139 -1.08 1.85 15.69
C ILE A 139 0.37 2.30 15.76
N VAL A 140 1.10 2.14 14.65
CA VAL A 140 2.46 2.65 14.52
C VAL A 140 2.40 4.15 14.24
N PRO A 141 2.91 5.01 15.13
CA PRO A 141 2.69 6.45 15.02
C PRO A 141 3.63 7.14 14.01
N SER A 142 4.78 6.53 13.68
CA SER A 142 5.73 7.07 12.73
C SER A 142 6.50 5.97 11.99
N PHE A 143 7.09 6.30 10.85
CA PHE A 143 7.97 5.38 10.13
C PHE A 143 9.14 4.90 11.01
N SER A 144 9.73 5.79 11.80
CA SER A 144 10.85 5.46 12.68
C SER A 144 10.48 4.46 13.80
N ASP A 145 9.20 4.36 14.17
CA ASP A 145 8.65 3.38 15.14
C ASP A 145 8.26 2.05 14.48
N TRP A 146 8.10 2.02 13.16
CA TRP A 146 7.74 0.82 12.42
C TRP A 146 8.91 -0.17 12.38
N GLN A 147 8.62 -1.45 12.53
CA GLN A 147 9.60 -2.52 12.36
C GLN A 147 9.37 -3.25 11.03
N PHE A 148 10.41 -3.44 10.24
CA PHE A 148 10.31 -4.12 8.95
C PHE A 148 10.01 -5.63 9.14
N PRO A 149 8.96 -6.19 8.52
CA PRO A 149 8.51 -7.55 8.77
C PRO A 149 9.29 -8.60 7.96
N HIS A 150 10.62 -8.71 8.16
CA HIS A 150 11.53 -9.52 7.33
C HIS A 150 10.99 -10.89 6.85
N SER A 151 10.49 -11.72 7.77
CA SER A 151 10.00 -13.09 7.49
C SER A 151 8.48 -13.20 7.43
N ARG A 152 7.78 -12.07 7.44
CA ARG A 152 6.32 -11.98 7.41
C ARG A 152 5.83 -11.07 6.28
N ILE A 153 6.63 -10.89 5.24
CA ILE A 153 6.21 -10.19 4.02
C ILE A 153 5.10 -11.03 3.37
N PRO A 154 3.89 -10.48 3.15
CA PRO A 154 2.81 -11.24 2.54
C PRO A 154 3.16 -11.76 1.15
N ASP A 155 2.71 -12.97 0.81
CA ASP A 155 3.06 -13.64 -0.45
C ASP A 155 2.54 -12.94 -1.72
N PHE A 156 1.61 -12.01 -1.58
CA PHE A 156 1.14 -11.20 -2.70
C PHE A 156 2.13 -10.12 -3.12
N TRP A 157 3.13 -9.81 -2.28
CA TRP A 157 4.23 -8.95 -2.70
C TRP A 157 5.07 -9.72 -3.73
N PRO A 158 5.35 -9.11 -4.89
CA PRO A 158 6.10 -9.78 -5.94
C PRO A 158 7.47 -10.16 -5.40
N ARG A 159 7.78 -11.46 -5.45
CA ARG A 159 9.14 -11.95 -5.23
C ARG A 159 9.89 -11.84 -6.54
N HIS A 160 10.96 -11.06 -6.53
CA HIS A 160 11.82 -10.95 -7.69
C HIS A 160 12.84 -12.10 -7.65
N ASP A 161 12.40 -13.30 -8.06
CA ASP A 161 13.25 -14.50 -8.05
C ASP A 161 14.25 -14.53 -9.22
N GLN A 162 14.09 -13.62 -10.20
CA GLN A 162 14.97 -13.49 -11.35
C GLN A 162 15.97 -12.35 -11.10
N PRO A 163 17.27 -12.49 -11.40
CA PRO A 163 18.17 -11.35 -11.42
C PRO A 163 17.61 -10.31 -12.39
N LEU A 164 17.49 -9.05 -11.96
CA LEU A 164 17.23 -7.96 -12.89
C LEU A 164 18.27 -8.08 -14.01
N PRO A 165 17.88 -7.99 -15.30
CA PRO A 165 18.86 -7.98 -16.37
C PRO A 165 19.88 -6.89 -16.03
N PRO A 166 21.19 -7.15 -16.20
CA PRO A 166 22.21 -6.16 -15.88
C PRO A 166 21.81 -4.86 -16.56
N PRO A 167 21.85 -3.72 -15.85
CA PRO A 167 21.51 -2.44 -16.45
C PRO A 167 22.33 -2.35 -17.71
N SER A 168 21.65 -2.33 -18.87
CA SER A 168 22.34 -2.04 -20.10
C SER A 168 23.05 -0.70 -19.87
N PRO A 169 24.23 -0.44 -20.46
CA PRO A 169 24.85 0.88 -20.39
C PRO A 169 24.00 2.00 -21.05
N ALA A 170 22.74 1.69 -21.37
CA ALA A 170 21.71 2.56 -21.86
C ALA A 170 21.23 3.48 -20.73
N GLN A 171 21.50 4.76 -20.94
CA GLN A 171 20.70 5.91 -20.53
C GLN A 171 19.69 5.67 -19.39
N LEU A 172 19.95 6.28 -18.23
CA LEU A 172 19.04 6.26 -17.09
C LEU A 172 17.64 6.73 -17.51
N VAL A 173 16.64 5.85 -17.36
CA VAL A 173 15.24 6.13 -17.72
C VAL A 173 14.42 6.26 -16.45
N CYS A 174 13.57 7.28 -16.37
CA CYS A 174 12.60 7.41 -15.29
C CYS A 174 11.64 6.22 -15.29
N ALA A 175 11.63 5.45 -14.21
CA ALA A 175 10.83 4.23 -14.06
C ALA A 175 9.32 4.46 -14.22
N VAL A 176 8.85 5.68 -13.92
CA VAL A 176 7.42 6.04 -13.98
C VAL A 176 6.99 6.51 -15.38
N THR A 177 7.83 7.23 -16.11
CA THR A 177 7.41 7.96 -17.34
C THR A 177 8.15 7.55 -18.60
N GLY A 178 9.22 6.76 -18.48
CA GLY A 178 10.08 6.46 -19.62
C GLY A 178 10.97 7.63 -20.06
N TYR A 179 10.95 8.76 -19.35
CA TYR A 179 11.73 9.95 -19.73
C TYR A 179 13.21 9.79 -19.42
N THR A 180 14.09 10.25 -20.30
CA THR A 180 15.56 10.06 -20.18
C THR A 180 16.31 11.31 -19.72
N TRP A 181 15.63 12.46 -19.61
CA TRP A 181 16.25 13.72 -19.22
C TRP A 181 15.97 14.09 -17.76
N ALA A 182 16.97 14.66 -17.08
CA ALA A 182 16.91 15.03 -15.66
C ALA A 182 16.44 13.87 -14.76
N VAL A 183 17.01 12.68 -14.98
CA VAL A 183 16.73 11.49 -14.16
C VAL A 183 17.76 11.39 -13.05
N GLN A 184 17.31 11.09 -11.84
CA GLN A 184 18.09 10.97 -10.62
C GLN A 184 17.77 9.64 -9.94
N HIS A 185 18.69 9.14 -9.12
CA HIS A 185 18.41 8.03 -8.22
C HIS A 185 17.64 8.57 -7.01
N ALA A 186 16.41 8.09 -6.86
CA ALA A 186 15.56 8.38 -5.72
C ALA A 186 15.59 7.22 -4.73
N HIS A 187 15.78 7.52 -3.46
CA HIS A 187 15.81 6.49 -2.42
C HIS A 187 14.39 5.98 -2.12
N LEU A 188 14.22 4.66 -2.02
CA LEU A 188 12.97 4.02 -1.61
C LEU A 188 12.77 4.11 -0.10
N VAL A 189 13.81 3.78 0.66
CA VAL A 189 13.95 4.16 2.07
C VAL A 189 14.69 5.50 2.12
N PRO A 190 14.03 6.60 2.52
CA PRO A 190 14.62 7.94 2.49
C PRO A 190 15.97 8.02 3.20
N SER A 191 16.93 8.73 2.64
CA SER A 191 18.31 8.79 3.16
C SER A 191 18.41 9.37 4.59
N ASN A 192 17.45 10.19 5.01
CA ASN A 192 17.34 10.70 6.38
C ASN A 192 16.85 9.64 7.39
N GLU A 193 16.37 8.48 6.95
CA GLU A 193 15.95 7.35 7.78
C GLU A 193 17.09 6.33 8.00
N ARG A 194 18.36 6.78 7.94
CA ARG A 194 19.55 5.92 8.14
C ARG A 194 19.51 5.14 9.45
N ASP A 195 19.06 5.76 10.54
CA ASP A 195 18.95 5.09 11.83
C ASP A 195 17.91 3.97 11.81
N TRP A 196 16.77 4.19 11.16
CA TRP A 196 15.75 3.16 10.97
C TRP A 196 16.28 2.02 10.09
N PHE A 197 16.98 2.35 9.00
CA PHE A 197 17.56 1.38 8.06
C PHE A 197 18.55 0.43 8.76
N VAL A 198 19.47 0.99 9.55
CA VAL A 198 20.44 0.22 10.32
C VAL A 198 19.75 -0.62 11.40
N ARG A 199 18.83 -0.03 12.16
CA ARG A 199 18.11 -0.73 13.25
C ARG A 199 17.28 -1.90 12.74
N ASN A 200 16.69 -1.77 11.55
CA ASN A 200 15.94 -2.83 10.89
C ASN A 200 16.81 -3.74 10.03
N GLY A 201 18.14 -3.66 10.11
CA GLY A 201 19.04 -4.57 9.39
C GLY A 201 18.78 -4.63 7.89
N MET A 202 18.37 -3.50 7.29
CA MET A 202 17.98 -3.44 5.88
C MET A 202 19.15 -3.69 4.93
N SER A 203 20.40 -3.62 5.43
CA SER A 203 21.61 -3.96 4.70
C SER A 203 21.60 -5.37 4.10
N ARG A 204 20.79 -6.29 4.65
CA ARG A 204 20.63 -7.65 4.13
C ARG A 204 19.95 -7.72 2.75
N TYR A 205 19.32 -6.64 2.31
CA TYR A 205 18.61 -6.55 1.03
C TYR A 205 19.42 -5.79 -0.04
N GLY A 206 20.60 -5.27 0.31
CA GLY A 206 21.48 -4.62 -0.65
C GLY A 206 22.17 -5.58 -1.59
N VAL A 207 22.76 -5.02 -2.65
CA VAL A 207 23.49 -5.77 -3.66
C VAL A 207 25.00 -5.55 -3.58
N GLU A 208 25.47 -4.54 -2.86
CA GLU A 208 26.89 -4.25 -2.72
C GLU A 208 27.58 -5.04 -1.61
N THR A 209 28.91 -5.06 -1.65
CA THR A 209 29.74 -5.70 -0.61
C THR A 209 29.74 -4.90 0.70
N VAL A 210 29.54 -3.58 0.61
CA VAL A 210 29.35 -2.67 1.75
C VAL A 210 27.99 -2.02 1.57
N VAL A 211 26.98 -2.64 2.16
CA VAL A 211 25.60 -2.15 2.02
C VAL A 211 25.33 -1.06 3.04
N ASP A 212 24.98 0.12 2.55
CA ASP A 212 24.41 1.20 3.35
C ASP A 212 23.09 1.70 2.73
N ILE A 213 22.59 2.85 3.20
CA ILE A 213 21.32 3.39 2.71
C ILE A 213 21.40 3.89 1.27
N ASP A 214 22.60 4.16 0.76
CA ASP A 214 22.85 4.67 -0.58
C ASP A 214 23.05 3.49 -1.59
N ASP A 215 22.84 2.23 -1.14
CA ASP A 215 22.92 1.03 -1.98
C ASP A 215 21.96 1.13 -3.19
N PRO A 216 22.40 0.75 -4.41
CA PRO A 216 21.58 0.80 -5.61
C PRO A 216 20.25 0.03 -5.50
N ALA A 217 20.16 -1.01 -4.68
CA ALA A 217 18.92 -1.75 -4.43
C ALA A 217 17.87 -0.92 -3.66
N ASN A 218 18.30 0.13 -2.95
CA ASN A 218 17.44 1.10 -2.31
C ASN A 218 17.12 2.30 -3.24
N CYS A 219 17.54 2.27 -4.50
CA CYS A 219 17.35 3.38 -5.43
C CYS A 219 16.45 3.01 -6.61
N ILE A 220 15.61 3.96 -7.04
CA ILE A 220 14.82 3.88 -8.28
C ILE A 220 15.07 5.13 -9.13
N PRO A 221 15.32 5.00 -10.44
CA PRO A 221 15.54 6.16 -11.30
C PRO A 221 14.24 6.92 -11.55
N LEU A 222 14.19 8.19 -11.17
CA LEU A 222 13.03 9.07 -11.33
C LEU A 222 13.43 10.42 -11.94
N LYS A 223 12.55 10.98 -12.76
CA LYS A 223 12.66 12.36 -13.23
C LYS A 223 12.63 13.30 -12.02
N SER A 224 13.43 14.37 -12.01
CA SER A 224 13.63 15.24 -10.83
C SER A 224 12.36 15.78 -10.16
N ASP A 225 11.32 16.10 -10.93
CA ASP A 225 10.01 16.52 -10.40
C ASP A 225 9.26 15.37 -9.71
N ILE A 226 9.33 14.17 -10.27
CA ILE A 226 8.73 12.96 -9.68
C ILE A 226 9.51 12.54 -8.43
N HIS A 227 10.83 12.63 -8.46
CA HIS A 227 11.68 12.40 -7.29
C HIS A 227 11.30 13.34 -6.13
N MET A 228 11.17 14.65 -6.40
CA MET A 228 10.72 15.63 -5.42
C MET A 228 9.33 15.30 -4.84
N CYS A 229 8.41 14.81 -5.68
CA CYS A 229 7.09 14.35 -5.24
C CYS A 229 7.16 13.10 -4.34
N LEU A 230 8.09 12.17 -4.61
CA LEU A 230 8.30 10.99 -3.76
C LEU A 230 8.84 11.40 -2.38
N ASP A 231 9.88 12.25 -2.35
CA ASP A 231 10.54 12.72 -1.12
C ASP A 231 9.61 13.56 -0.23
N SER A 232 8.65 14.26 -0.84
CA SER A 232 7.61 15.02 -0.14
C SER A 232 6.40 14.17 0.29
N TRP A 233 6.47 12.84 0.12
CA TRP A 233 5.40 11.89 0.41
C TRP A 233 4.09 12.22 -0.32
N ALA A 234 4.17 12.83 -1.50
CA ALA A 234 3.00 13.09 -2.32
C ALA A 234 2.43 11.78 -2.90
N PHE A 235 3.25 10.74 -3.03
CA PHE A 235 2.85 9.41 -3.45
C PHE A 235 3.71 8.30 -2.87
N VAL A 236 3.27 7.04 -3.06
CA VAL A 236 4.06 5.84 -2.84
C VAL A 236 3.87 4.89 -4.02
N ILE A 237 4.81 3.97 -4.23
CA ILE A 237 4.69 2.98 -5.31
C ILE A 237 4.15 1.68 -4.72
N VAL A 238 3.12 1.10 -5.36
CA VAL A 238 2.49 -0.15 -4.88
C VAL A 238 2.44 -1.16 -6.01
N PRO A 239 2.94 -2.39 -5.83
CA PRO A 239 2.80 -3.43 -6.84
C PRO A 239 1.33 -3.85 -6.94
N LYS A 240 0.84 -3.99 -8.19
CA LYS A 240 -0.49 -4.53 -8.48
C LYS A 240 -0.35 -5.65 -9.52
N PRO A 241 -1.20 -6.70 -9.47
CA PRO A 241 -1.17 -7.74 -10.48
C PRO A 241 -1.55 -7.16 -11.86
N PRO A 242 -0.99 -7.68 -12.97
CA PRO A 242 -1.24 -7.17 -14.32
C PRO A 242 -2.72 -7.25 -14.76
N GLU A 243 -3.51 -8.13 -14.16
CA GLU A 243 -4.96 -8.21 -14.40
C GLU A 243 -5.70 -6.96 -13.90
N ALA A 244 -5.20 -6.28 -12.86
CA ALA A 244 -5.73 -4.99 -12.40
C ALA A 244 -5.43 -3.85 -13.38
N LEU A 245 -4.42 -4.01 -14.26
CA LEU A 245 -3.99 -3.03 -15.26
C LEU A 245 -4.59 -3.28 -16.64
N SER A 246 -5.13 -4.47 -16.89
CA SER A 246 -5.76 -4.84 -18.17
C SER A 246 -7.02 -4.02 -18.50
N THR A 247 -7.49 -3.17 -17.58
CA THR A 247 -8.63 -2.24 -17.80
C THR A 247 -8.18 -0.80 -18.09
N THR A 248 -6.87 -0.51 -18.11
CA THR A 248 -6.32 0.81 -18.43
C THR A 248 -5.67 0.84 -19.82
N CYS A 249 -6.37 1.49 -20.74
CA CYS A 249 -5.77 2.32 -21.79
C CYS A 249 -5.05 1.62 -22.98
N SER A 250 -5.75 0.77 -23.73
CA SER A 250 -5.56 0.71 -25.18
C SER A 250 -6.34 1.86 -25.86
N HIS A 251 -6.00 3.11 -25.52
CA HIS A 251 -6.35 4.24 -26.39
C HIS A 251 -5.29 4.31 -27.48
N GLY A 252 -5.61 3.67 -28.60
CA GLY A 252 -4.83 3.75 -29.82
C GLY A 252 -4.53 5.19 -30.18
N ILE A 253 -3.24 5.51 -30.18
CA ILE A 253 -2.69 6.63 -30.93
C ILE A 253 -3.21 6.49 -32.35
N GLY A 254 -3.89 7.54 -32.84
CA GLY A 254 -4.44 7.61 -34.18
C GLY A 254 -3.40 7.18 -35.21
N ALA A 255 -3.79 6.23 -36.04
CA ALA A 255 -3.01 5.73 -37.15
C ALA A 255 -2.61 6.87 -38.09
N ASN A 256 -1.32 6.95 -38.40
CA ASN A 256 -0.81 7.54 -39.63
C ASN A 256 -0.04 6.43 -40.37
N PRO A 257 -0.43 5.99 -41.58
CA PRO A 257 0.41 5.16 -42.42
C PRO A 257 0.98 5.97 -43.61
N PRO A 258 1.95 5.43 -44.37
CA PRO A 258 3.01 4.49 -44.00
C PRO A 258 4.40 5.03 -44.38
N HIS A 259 5.49 4.54 -43.78
CA HIS A 259 6.70 4.22 -44.54
C HIS A 259 7.65 3.30 -43.73
N ASN A 260 7.97 2.17 -44.36
CA ASN A 260 9.04 1.20 -44.09
C ASN A 260 8.97 0.37 -42.80
N SER A 261 8.28 -0.77 -42.93
CA SER A 261 8.34 -1.91 -42.04
C SER A 261 9.71 -2.62 -42.12
N VAL A 262 10.38 -2.77 -40.98
CA VAL A 262 11.32 -3.86 -40.71
C VAL A 262 10.76 -4.63 -39.51
N PRO A 263 10.61 -5.97 -39.60
CA PRO A 263 10.00 -6.74 -38.51
C PRO A 263 11.01 -6.90 -37.37
N SER A 264 10.63 -6.50 -36.15
CA SER A 264 11.34 -6.89 -34.92
C SER A 264 10.61 -8.04 -34.21
N PRO A 265 11.35 -8.90 -33.49
CA PRO A 265 10.94 -10.26 -33.21
C PRO A 265 9.98 -10.38 -32.03
N VAL A 266 9.10 -11.37 -32.16
CA VAL A 266 8.23 -11.91 -31.13
C VAL A 266 9.07 -12.44 -29.97
N GLY A 267 8.99 -11.79 -28.82
CA GLY A 267 9.60 -12.21 -27.57
C GLY A 267 8.86 -11.59 -26.41
N GLY A 268 7.79 -12.27 -25.96
CA GLY A 268 7.01 -11.84 -24.80
C GLY A 268 7.81 -12.00 -23.52
N THR A 269 8.42 -10.93 -23.06
CA THR A 269 8.79 -10.76 -21.65
C THR A 269 7.59 -10.18 -20.93
N GLN A 270 6.99 -10.97 -20.01
CA GLN A 270 6.05 -10.47 -19.01
C GLN A 270 6.79 -9.44 -18.15
N GLN A 271 6.79 -8.19 -18.59
CA GLN A 271 7.19 -7.07 -17.78
C GLN A 271 6.06 -6.90 -16.77
N ALA A 272 6.34 -7.21 -15.51
CA ALA A 272 5.40 -6.94 -14.43
C ALA A 272 5.09 -5.44 -14.46
N GLU A 273 3.91 -5.11 -14.97
CA GLU A 273 3.45 -3.74 -15.08
C GLU A 273 3.09 -3.33 -13.65
N TYR A 274 3.92 -2.48 -13.04
CA TYR A 274 3.70 -2.02 -11.68
C TYR A 274 2.95 -0.68 -11.75
N ALA A 275 1.75 -0.66 -11.19
CA ALA A 275 0.94 0.55 -11.16
C ALA A 275 1.55 1.58 -10.18
N VAL A 276 2.12 2.65 -10.70
CA VAL A 276 2.56 3.81 -9.89
C VAL A 276 1.31 4.61 -9.52
N HIS A 277 0.97 4.70 -8.23
CA HIS A 277 -0.20 5.48 -7.81
C HIS A 277 0.12 6.52 -6.75
N ILE A 278 -0.47 7.70 -6.95
CA ILE A 278 -0.32 8.85 -6.07
C ILE A 278 -1.14 8.65 -4.79
N LEU A 279 -0.56 7.97 -3.79
CA LEU A 279 -1.09 7.97 -2.42
C LEU A 279 -0.65 9.25 -1.72
N ALA A 280 -1.42 10.31 -1.88
CA ALA A 280 -1.29 11.50 -1.06
C ALA A 280 -1.81 11.19 0.35
N GLY A 281 -0.92 10.73 1.24
CA GLY A 281 -1.21 10.45 2.63
C GLY A 281 -0.32 11.30 3.51
N LYS A 282 -0.85 12.39 4.08
CA LYS A 282 -0.11 13.21 5.04
C LYS A 282 -0.22 12.57 6.42
N VAL A 283 0.65 11.61 6.74
CA VAL A 283 0.87 11.21 8.14
C VAL A 283 1.86 12.20 8.72
N ARG A 284 1.35 13.28 9.34
CA ARG A 284 2.19 14.13 10.18
C ARG A 284 2.34 13.43 11.52
N ALA A 285 3.58 13.08 11.86
CA ALA A 285 4.00 12.87 13.24
C ALA A 285 4.00 14.20 14.01
#